data_AF-A0A953QRG2-F1
#
_entry.id   AF-A0A953QRG2-F1
#
_cell.length_a   1.000
_cell.length_b   1.000
_cell.length_c   1.000
_cell.angle_alpha   90.00
_cell.angle_beta   90.00
_cell.angle_gamma   90.00
#
_symmetry.space_group_name_H-M   'P 1'
#
loop_
_entity.id
_entity.type
_entity.pdbx_description
1 polymer ?
#
loop_
_entity_poly.entity_id
_entity_poly.type
_entity_poly.pdbx_seq_one_letter_code
_entity_poly.pdbx_strand_id
1 'polypeptide(L)'
;MPSFKHSAAPYISVVVGARNDDHGGNMLRRMQAFVNSWIAQSKRFGLESEIVIVEWNPPEQRPRLMDALKWPADSAPCEVRFVEVAPEVHRRFDNSDTIPLHQMIAKNVGIRRARGQFVIAMNLDIVCSAELMQFLAERRLEPGKIYRIDRHDVASEIPAHSSVDELLAFCNSHLLQVFTAEGLSGIAPDGLRNLEPHDVAAPATGLRLGAGWYELESFQGEHYRWIAPEADIVCQKPAGTFRLAMDIETGPSAGADPVTVEIADTAGHLLAAESVQGRCKLLLYVPEHSGSGMLRLRGKGAGIPITRDARMLNLRVFSLRWEHVPEASWPYPHHGTDIRLSLSESRQVKIAVSQGSSPKLESMEVRLGDSAPVVMSALPHRNEVELGPATSAMEIKLTFGAGADPEASADDAGQPASWFLEAIRTGQSTDWSATCVATSPFASFMRHPAYLHTIAAGDFTMLSRDDWFHLRGYPEFTTWPMHIDALFCYAAYHGGLREVVLREPMRIFHIQHLSGAGWTPEGEQARNARVRSKGVSQMPFSELVQWIDVMRRFNAPFIFRGESWGLGDVTLPETSVAARR
;
A
#
# COMPACT_ATOMS: atom_id res chain seq x y z
N MET A 1 33.68 8.16 44.00
CA MET A 1 33.63 8.04 42.54
C MET A 1 32.17 7.84 42.15
N PRO A 2 31.56 8.70 41.32
CA PRO A 2 30.22 8.43 40.82
C PRO A 2 30.32 7.27 39.83
N SER A 3 29.61 6.18 40.09
CA SER A 3 29.47 5.10 39.13
C SER A 3 28.65 5.61 37.96
N PHE A 4 29.29 5.94 36.84
CA PHE A 4 28.60 6.04 35.57
C PHE A 4 28.05 4.64 35.26
N LYS A 5 26.78 4.39 35.60
CA LYS A 5 26.05 3.28 34.99
C LYS A 5 26.07 3.59 33.50
N HIS A 6 26.85 2.83 32.73
CA HIS A 6 26.64 2.74 31.30
C HIS A 6 25.18 2.28 31.13
N SER A 7 24.29 3.21 30.80
CA SER A 7 22.96 2.87 30.31
C SER A 7 23.17 1.95 29.11
N ALA A 8 22.54 0.77 29.11
CA ALA A 8 22.49 -0.06 27.92
C ALA A 8 22.02 0.80 26.73
N ALA A 9 22.55 0.53 25.54
CA ALA A 9 22.14 1.23 24.34
C ALA A 9 20.62 1.08 24.15
N PRO A 10 19.89 2.16 23.80
CA PRO A 10 18.44 2.08 23.61
C PRO A 10 18.10 1.06 22.52
N TYR A 11 16.88 0.52 22.55
CA TYR A 11 16.41 -0.32 21.47
C TYR A 11 16.09 0.50 20.21
N ILE A 12 15.36 1.61 20.42
CA ILE A 12 14.93 2.52 19.35
C ILE A 12 15.55 3.90 19.54
N SER A 13 16.10 4.47 18.47
CA SER A 13 16.30 5.92 18.37
C SER A 13 15.27 6.53 17.43
N VAL A 14 14.52 7.51 17.89
CA VAL A 14 13.68 8.36 17.04
C VAL A 14 14.44 9.62 16.69
N VAL A 15 14.58 9.89 15.40
CA VAL A 15 15.30 11.05 14.88
C VAL A 15 14.32 12.01 14.23
N VAL A 16 14.36 13.26 14.67
CA VAL A 16 13.58 14.37 14.10
C VAL A 16 14.49 15.56 13.80
N GLY A 17 14.36 16.12 12.60
CA GLY A 17 14.98 17.40 12.25
C GLY A 17 14.01 18.53 12.52
N ALA A 18 14.44 19.57 13.23
CA ALA A 18 13.57 20.66 13.64
C ALA A 18 14.28 22.01 13.59
N ARG A 19 13.50 23.07 13.40
CA ARG A 19 13.93 24.47 13.50
C ARG A 19 12.83 25.24 14.19
N ASN A 20 13.13 26.08 15.17
CA ASN A 20 12.11 26.87 15.88
C ASN A 20 11.55 28.04 15.04
N ASP A 21 11.06 27.80 13.83
CA ASP A 21 10.58 28.81 12.88
C ASP A 21 9.05 28.85 12.75
N ASP A 22 8.33 28.04 13.54
CA ASP A 22 6.87 27.87 13.50
C ASP A 22 6.37 27.31 12.16
N HIS A 23 7.18 26.47 11.51
CA HIS A 23 6.79 25.75 10.31
C HIS A 23 5.47 24.98 10.52
N GLY A 24 4.57 25.07 9.55
CA GLY A 24 3.24 24.44 9.66
C GLY A 24 2.24 25.22 10.51
N GLY A 25 2.66 26.28 11.25
CA GLY A 25 1.86 27.04 12.22
C GLY A 25 1.48 26.22 13.45
N ASN A 26 1.55 26.75 14.68
CA ASN A 26 1.39 25.98 15.93
C ASN A 26 2.43 24.83 16.08
N MET A 27 3.64 25.01 15.54
CA MET A 27 4.67 23.96 15.49
C MET A 27 5.04 23.44 16.88
N LEU A 28 5.24 24.34 17.85
CA LEU A 28 5.59 23.95 19.22
C LEU A 28 4.50 23.10 19.88
N ARG A 29 3.23 23.34 19.56
CA ARG A 29 2.10 22.54 20.07
C ARG A 29 2.15 21.11 19.53
N ARG A 30 2.39 20.95 18.22
CA ARG A 30 2.54 19.61 17.60
C ARG A 30 3.77 18.89 18.12
N MET A 31 4.91 19.57 18.21
CA MET A 31 6.15 19.00 18.74
C MET A 31 6.01 18.58 20.22
N GLN A 32 5.31 19.37 21.04
CA GLN A 32 5.02 19.01 22.42
C GLN A 32 4.13 17.76 22.51
N ALA A 33 3.14 17.61 21.62
CA ALA A 33 2.30 16.42 21.55
C ALA A 33 3.09 15.17 21.17
N PHE A 34 3.97 15.26 20.16
CA PHE A 34 4.90 14.20 19.79
C PHE A 34 5.77 13.76 20.97
N VAL A 35 6.50 14.70 21.60
CA VAL A 35 7.42 14.40 22.71
C VAL A 35 6.68 13.80 23.90
N ASN A 36 5.55 14.39 24.31
CA ASN A 36 4.76 13.90 25.44
C ASN A 36 4.23 12.49 25.17
N SER A 37 3.68 12.27 23.97
CA SER A 37 3.15 10.98 23.57
C SER A 37 4.24 9.92 23.56
N TRP A 38 5.38 10.18 22.91
CA TRP A 38 6.48 9.22 22.83
C TRP A 38 7.01 8.85 24.23
N ILE A 39 7.29 9.83 25.09
CA ILE A 39 7.84 9.57 26.43
C ILE A 39 6.85 8.78 27.28
N ALA A 40 5.57 9.21 27.34
CA ALA A 40 4.58 8.54 28.18
C ALA A 40 4.28 7.12 27.68
N GLN A 41 4.19 6.90 26.37
CA GLN A 41 4.00 5.56 25.81
C GLN A 41 5.24 4.68 25.99
N SER A 42 6.44 5.25 25.88
CA SER A 42 7.68 4.51 26.18
C SER A 42 7.70 4.03 27.63
N LYS A 43 7.24 4.86 28.57
CA LYS A 43 7.08 4.49 29.97
C LYS A 43 5.97 3.44 30.18
N ARG A 44 4.84 3.59 29.49
CA ARG A 44 3.69 2.65 29.56
C ARG A 44 4.06 1.25 29.10
N PHE A 45 4.80 1.13 28.00
CA PHE A 45 5.13 -0.16 27.38
C PHE A 45 6.54 -0.67 27.71
N GLY A 46 7.33 0.09 28.47
CA GLY A 46 8.70 -0.29 28.83
C GLY A 46 9.68 -0.23 27.65
N LEU A 47 9.44 0.66 26.68
CA LEU A 47 10.30 0.81 25.50
C LEU A 47 11.56 1.64 25.83
N GLU A 48 12.69 0.97 26.00
CA GLU A 48 14.01 1.62 26.05
C GLU A 48 14.29 2.36 24.75
N SER A 49 14.23 3.68 24.79
CA SER A 49 14.36 4.51 23.59
C SER A 49 15.13 5.80 23.84
N GLU A 50 15.51 6.47 22.76
CA GLU A 50 15.92 7.85 22.78
C GLU A 50 15.23 8.68 21.69
N ILE A 51 15.01 9.96 21.96
CA ILE A 51 14.63 10.96 20.95
C ILE A 51 15.86 11.82 20.67
N VAL A 52 16.32 11.82 19.42
CA VAL A 52 17.40 12.67 18.92
C VAL A 52 16.79 13.80 18.10
N ILE A 53 16.78 15.00 18.69
CA ILE A 53 16.29 16.22 18.06
C ILE A 53 17.48 16.94 17.44
N VAL A 54 17.51 17.04 16.11
CA VAL A 54 18.50 17.85 15.41
C VAL A 54 17.93 19.25 15.25
N GLU A 55 18.37 20.17 16.12
CA GLU A 55 17.99 21.58 16.05
C GLU A 55 18.88 22.28 15.01
N TRP A 56 18.30 22.55 13.85
CA TRP A 56 19.01 22.98 12.65
C TRP A 56 18.83 24.46 12.37
N ASN A 57 19.94 25.17 12.18
CA ASN A 57 19.98 26.59 11.90
C ASN A 57 19.00 27.40 12.81
N PRO A 58 19.13 27.27 14.14
CA PRO A 58 18.19 27.87 15.09
C PRO A 58 18.10 29.39 14.92
N PRO A 59 16.88 29.98 14.84
CA PRO A 59 16.73 31.43 14.71
C PRO A 59 17.23 32.18 15.95
N GLU A 60 18.07 33.19 15.75
CA GLU A 60 18.67 33.99 16.84
C GLU A 60 17.63 34.67 17.73
N GLN A 61 16.50 35.09 17.15
CA GLN A 61 15.43 35.82 17.85
C GLN A 61 14.43 34.91 18.57
N ARG A 62 14.69 33.60 18.64
CA ARG A 62 13.80 32.63 19.28
C ARG A 62 14.55 31.78 20.29
N PRO A 63 13.88 31.35 21.37
CA PRO A 63 14.50 30.42 22.31
C PRO A 63 14.85 29.11 21.59
N ARG A 64 15.85 28.42 22.13
CA ARG A 64 16.18 27.06 21.67
C ARG A 64 14.99 26.15 21.92
N LEU A 65 14.82 25.12 21.09
CA LEU A 65 13.71 24.16 21.23
C LEU A 65 13.73 23.48 22.60
N MET A 66 14.92 23.19 23.13
CA MET A 66 15.08 22.63 24.47
C MET A 66 14.52 23.56 25.58
N ASP A 67 14.56 24.88 25.38
CA ASP A 67 14.00 25.88 26.31
C ASP A 67 12.51 26.14 26.07
N ALA A 68 12.06 26.02 24.82
CA ALA A 68 10.69 26.30 24.41
C ALA A 68 9.70 25.18 24.79
N LEU A 69 10.19 23.94 24.91
CA LEU A 69 9.39 22.76 25.24
C LEU A 69 9.36 22.47 26.73
N LYS A 70 8.30 21.81 27.18
CA LYS A 70 8.13 21.33 28.55
C LYS A 70 8.55 19.86 28.64
N TRP A 71 9.34 19.54 29.67
CA TRP A 71 9.89 18.20 29.87
C TRP A 71 9.42 17.59 31.19
N PRO A 72 9.02 16.30 31.22
CA PRO A 72 8.60 15.64 32.45
C PRO A 72 9.76 15.46 33.43
N ALA A 73 9.48 15.43 34.74
CA ALA A 73 10.50 15.26 35.79
C ALA A 73 11.32 13.96 35.64
N ASP A 74 10.69 12.92 35.09
CA ASP A 74 11.31 11.66 34.74
C ASP A 74 10.85 11.26 33.33
N SER A 75 11.81 11.11 32.41
CA SER A 75 11.55 10.65 31.04
C SER A 75 11.91 9.18 30.83
N ALA A 76 12.50 8.49 31.83
CA ALA A 76 12.89 7.09 31.68
C ALA A 76 11.67 6.20 31.37
N PRO A 77 11.82 5.18 30.50
CA PRO A 77 13.06 4.69 29.88
C PRO A 77 13.45 5.41 28.57
N CYS A 78 12.89 6.59 28.29
CA CYS A 78 13.21 7.41 27.12
C CYS A 78 14.23 8.52 27.46
N GLU A 79 15.39 8.53 26.81
CA GLU A 79 16.31 9.68 26.85
C GLU A 79 15.92 10.71 25.79
N VAL A 80 16.11 12.01 26.05
CA VAL A 80 15.97 13.06 25.03
C VAL A 80 17.27 13.82 24.88
N ARG A 81 17.74 13.90 23.64
CA ARG A 81 19.00 14.55 23.27
C ARG A 81 18.80 15.54 22.13
N PHE A 82 19.57 16.61 22.19
CA PHE A 82 19.67 17.62 21.16
C PHE A 82 21.03 17.53 20.48
N VAL A 83 21.04 17.68 19.16
CA VAL A 83 22.24 17.90 18.34
C VAL A 83 22.04 19.24 17.63
N GLU A 84 22.91 20.20 17.89
CA GLU A 84 22.78 21.54 17.30
C GLU A 84 23.59 21.65 16.01
N VAL A 85 22.94 22.08 14.92
CA VAL A 85 23.63 22.50 13.69
C VAL A 85 23.58 24.02 13.59
N ALA A 86 24.72 24.65 13.86
CA ALA A 86 24.84 26.10 13.90
C ALA A 86 24.62 26.76 12.52
N PRO A 87 24.19 28.04 12.48
CA PRO A 87 24.01 28.79 11.23
C PRO A 87 25.23 28.78 10.31
N GLU A 88 26.44 28.77 10.86
CA GLU A 88 27.72 28.72 10.11
C GLU A 88 27.84 27.43 9.30
N VAL A 89 27.38 26.31 9.86
CA VAL A 89 27.40 25.00 9.19
C VAL A 89 26.30 24.95 8.13
N HIS A 90 25.12 25.50 8.42
CA HIS A 90 24.02 25.59 7.46
C HIS A 90 24.38 26.39 6.21
N ARG A 91 25.11 27.52 6.36
CA ARG A 91 25.56 28.36 5.24
C ARG A 91 26.54 27.66 4.28
N ARG A 92 27.02 26.46 4.60
CA ARG A 92 27.88 25.65 3.70
C ARG A 92 27.08 24.94 2.60
N PHE A 93 25.77 24.87 2.70
CA PHE A 93 24.92 24.16 1.75
C PHE A 93 24.35 25.11 0.69
N ASP A 94 24.25 24.64 -0.56
CA ASP A 94 23.55 25.40 -1.59
C ASP A 94 22.10 25.67 -1.18
N ASN A 95 21.53 26.78 -1.65
CA ASN A 95 20.17 27.22 -1.32
C ASN A 95 19.94 27.48 0.18
N SER A 96 20.98 27.59 1.01
CA SER A 96 20.86 27.86 2.45
C SER A 96 20.06 29.12 2.79
N ASP A 97 20.11 30.13 1.92
CA ASP A 97 19.38 31.39 2.11
C ASP A 97 17.88 31.24 1.84
N THR A 98 17.48 30.19 1.11
CA THR A 98 16.10 29.96 0.66
C THR A 98 15.41 28.81 1.39
N ILE A 99 16.18 27.77 1.73
CA ILE A 99 15.75 26.60 2.51
C ILE A 99 16.34 26.74 3.92
N PRO A 100 15.54 27.13 4.93
CA PRO A 100 16.04 27.35 6.29
C PRO A 100 16.33 26.04 7.05
N LEU A 101 15.83 24.90 6.55
CA LEU A 101 15.98 23.56 7.11
C LEU A 101 16.11 22.53 5.98
N HIS A 102 17.30 21.94 5.82
CA HIS A 102 17.49 20.81 4.91
C HIS A 102 17.07 19.51 5.63
N GLN A 103 15.76 19.23 5.61
CA GLN A 103 15.13 18.19 6.44
C GLN A 103 15.80 16.81 6.35
N MET A 104 16.13 16.33 5.15
CA MET A 104 16.77 15.01 4.96
C MET A 104 18.21 14.98 5.49
N ILE A 105 18.94 16.09 5.34
CA ILE A 105 20.30 16.23 5.88
C ILE A 105 20.24 16.29 7.42
N ALA A 106 19.30 17.05 7.98
CA ALA A 106 19.07 17.09 9.42
C ALA A 106 18.71 15.71 9.98
N LYS A 107 17.87 14.93 9.28
CA LYS A 107 17.60 13.53 9.64
C LYS A 107 18.88 12.68 9.59
N ASN A 108 19.70 12.80 8.55
CA ASN A 108 20.99 12.08 8.47
C ASN A 108 21.95 12.43 9.62
N VAL A 109 22.02 13.71 10.01
CA VAL A 109 22.83 14.16 11.17
C VAL A 109 22.43 13.41 12.45
N GLY A 110 21.13 13.25 12.67
CA GLY A 110 20.59 12.54 13.82
C GLY A 110 20.75 11.02 13.70
N ILE A 111 20.47 10.44 12.53
CA ILE A 111 20.64 8.99 12.27
C ILE A 111 22.10 8.57 12.51
N ARG A 112 23.07 9.37 12.07
CA ARG A 112 24.49 9.11 12.30
C ARG A 112 24.87 9.11 13.79
N ARG A 113 24.16 9.89 14.61
CA ARG A 113 24.42 10.04 16.06
C ARG A 113 23.52 9.18 16.94
N ALA A 114 22.55 8.49 16.35
CA ALA A 114 21.67 7.54 17.01
C ALA A 114 22.46 6.37 17.60
N ARG A 115 22.08 5.95 18.80
CA ARG A 115 22.65 4.83 19.55
C ARG A 115 21.76 3.58 19.55
N GLY A 116 20.53 3.71 19.09
CA GLY A 116 19.53 2.64 19.04
C GLY A 116 19.96 1.50 18.14
N GLN A 117 19.51 0.29 18.45
CA GLN A 117 19.67 -0.86 17.55
C GLN A 117 18.90 -0.65 16.24
N PHE A 118 17.72 -0.02 16.35
CA PHE A 118 16.92 0.45 15.21
C PHE A 118 16.72 1.95 15.30
N VAL A 119 16.64 2.59 14.13
CA VAL A 119 16.49 4.04 14.02
C VAL A 119 15.27 4.36 13.18
N ILE A 120 14.36 5.14 13.76
CA ILE A 120 13.18 5.69 13.09
C ILE A 120 13.47 7.14 12.72
N ALA A 121 13.39 7.46 11.44
CA ALA A 121 13.40 8.83 10.96
C ALA A 121 11.95 9.27 10.68
N MET A 122 11.47 10.30 11.38
CA MET A 122 10.09 10.80 11.26
C MET A 122 10.04 12.33 11.38
N ASN A 123 8.83 12.91 11.25
CA ASN A 123 8.60 14.33 11.48
C ASN A 123 8.17 14.61 12.92
N LEU A 124 8.26 15.88 13.33
CA LEU A 124 8.01 16.34 14.70
C LEU A 124 6.53 16.44 15.09
N ASP A 125 5.62 16.18 14.16
CA ASP A 125 4.17 16.27 14.30
C ASP A 125 3.45 14.93 14.14
N ILE A 126 4.22 13.86 14.34
CA ILE A 126 3.73 12.49 14.31
C ILE A 126 3.40 12.02 15.73
N VAL A 127 2.23 11.41 15.89
CA VAL A 127 1.82 10.68 17.10
C VAL A 127 1.68 9.21 16.75
N CYS A 128 2.36 8.32 17.47
CA CYS A 128 2.26 6.89 17.27
C CYS A 128 1.08 6.30 18.05
N SER A 129 0.35 5.37 17.43
CA SER A 129 -0.68 4.54 18.11
C SER A 129 -0.09 3.70 19.26
N ALA A 130 -0.95 3.30 20.19
CA ALA A 130 -0.57 2.43 21.32
C ALA A 130 -0.07 1.07 20.83
N GLU A 131 -0.71 0.54 19.80
CA GLU A 131 -0.42 -0.74 19.17
C GLU A 131 0.97 -0.72 18.52
N LEU A 132 1.33 0.39 17.86
CA LEU A 132 2.68 0.55 17.32
C LEU A 132 3.73 0.63 18.44
N MET A 133 3.47 1.39 19.50
CA MET A 133 4.40 1.51 20.62
C MET A 133 4.59 0.19 21.37
N GLN A 134 3.52 -0.59 21.54
CA GLN A 134 3.57 -1.94 22.08
C GLN A 134 4.40 -2.85 21.18
N PHE A 135 4.16 -2.85 19.86
CA PHE A 135 4.92 -3.66 18.90
C PHE A 135 6.43 -3.36 18.97
N LEU A 136 6.81 -2.08 19.06
CA LEU A 136 8.21 -1.69 19.23
C LEU A 136 8.79 -2.20 20.56
N ALA A 137 8.03 -2.14 21.65
CA ALA A 137 8.45 -2.62 22.97
C ALA A 137 8.65 -4.13 23.03
N GLU A 138 7.95 -4.89 22.18
CA GLU A 138 8.06 -6.34 22.08
C GLU A 138 9.36 -6.83 21.42
N ARG A 139 10.20 -5.91 20.92
CA ARG A 139 11.55 -6.17 20.39
C ARG A 139 11.61 -7.26 19.30
N ARG A 140 10.64 -7.26 18.38
CA ARG A 140 10.57 -8.22 17.24
C ARG A 140 11.07 -7.67 15.91
N LEU A 141 11.85 -6.58 15.92
CA LEU A 141 12.37 -6.01 14.68
C LEU A 141 13.57 -6.83 14.20
N GLU A 142 13.73 -6.90 12.89
CA GLU A 142 14.77 -7.66 12.21
C GLU A 142 15.64 -6.70 11.37
N PRO A 143 16.98 -6.84 11.44
CA PRO A 143 17.87 -6.22 10.45
C PRO A 143 17.57 -6.70 9.02
N GLY A 144 18.03 -5.96 8.01
CA GLY A 144 17.73 -6.28 6.61
C GLY A 144 16.28 -5.98 6.21
N LYS A 145 15.54 -5.23 7.03
CA LYS A 145 14.18 -4.77 6.75
C LYS A 145 14.13 -3.24 6.70
N ILE A 146 13.28 -2.73 5.81
CA ILE A 146 12.80 -1.35 5.85
C ILE A 146 11.33 -1.38 6.27
N TYR A 147 11.04 -0.84 7.45
CA TYR A 147 9.69 -0.76 7.97
C TYR A 147 9.02 0.53 7.51
N ARG A 148 7.82 0.38 6.97
CA ARG A 148 6.92 1.43 6.49
C ARG A 148 5.59 1.31 7.22
N ILE A 149 4.79 2.36 7.22
CA ILE A 149 3.46 2.37 7.83
C ILE A 149 2.58 3.41 7.15
N ASP A 150 1.28 3.12 7.10
CA ASP A 150 0.28 4.03 6.54
C ASP A 150 0.15 5.28 7.43
N ARG A 151 0.17 6.46 6.83
CA ARG A 151 0.00 7.73 7.54
C ARG A 151 -1.47 8.13 7.59
N HIS A 152 -1.96 8.44 8.78
CA HIS A 152 -3.30 8.95 9.01
C HIS A 152 -3.25 10.43 9.36
N ASP A 153 -3.88 11.28 8.55
CA ASP A 153 -3.97 12.71 8.89
C ASP A 153 -5.12 12.95 9.86
N VAL A 154 -4.84 13.77 10.87
CA VAL A 154 -5.82 14.20 11.88
C VAL A 154 -5.91 15.72 11.93
N ALA A 155 -7.05 16.21 12.37
CA ALA A 155 -7.32 17.65 12.49
C ALA A 155 -6.22 18.41 13.29
N SER A 156 -5.95 19.65 12.89
CA SER A 156 -4.86 20.48 13.45
C SER A 156 -5.10 20.93 14.89
N GLU A 157 -6.36 21.08 15.31
CA GLU A 157 -6.75 21.57 16.63
C GLU A 157 -6.80 20.45 17.68
N ILE A 158 -5.62 19.91 18.00
CA ILE A 158 -5.47 18.88 19.04
C ILE A 158 -5.82 19.41 20.44
N PRO A 159 -6.37 18.60 21.37
CA PRO A 159 -6.72 19.06 22.71
C PRO A 159 -5.53 19.72 23.44
N ALA A 160 -5.76 20.86 24.09
CA ALA A 160 -4.72 21.53 24.88
C ALA A 160 -4.59 20.84 26.24
N HIS A 161 -3.35 20.62 26.71
CA HIS A 161 -3.06 20.04 28.03
C HIS A 161 -3.71 18.67 28.30
N SER A 162 -3.89 17.85 27.26
CA SER A 162 -4.46 16.52 27.38
C SER A 162 -3.44 15.47 27.85
N SER A 163 -3.98 14.43 28.48
CA SER A 163 -3.30 13.15 28.66
C SER A 163 -3.04 12.48 27.30
N VAL A 164 -2.14 11.48 27.28
CA VAL A 164 -1.86 10.72 26.07
C VAL A 164 -3.06 9.90 25.61
N ASP A 165 -3.87 9.37 26.53
CA ASP A 165 -5.09 8.64 26.17
C ASP A 165 -6.11 9.55 25.48
N GLU A 166 -6.30 10.77 25.97
CA GLU A 166 -7.17 11.78 25.33
C GLU A 166 -6.64 12.21 23.96
N LEU A 167 -5.32 12.38 23.80
CA LEU A 167 -4.71 12.68 22.51
C LEU A 167 -4.93 11.52 21.51
N LEU A 168 -4.71 10.27 21.92
CA LEU A 168 -4.92 9.10 21.07
C LEU A 168 -6.41 8.90 20.73
N ALA A 169 -7.31 9.15 21.68
CA ALA A 169 -8.75 9.12 21.42
C ALA A 169 -9.18 10.21 20.42
N PHE A 170 -8.61 11.42 20.53
CA PHE A 170 -8.79 12.48 19.54
C PHE A 170 -8.30 12.04 18.16
N CYS A 171 -7.07 11.52 18.06
CA CYS A 171 -6.50 11.07 16.79
C CYS A 171 -7.36 10.02 16.09
N ASN A 172 -7.94 9.07 16.84
CA ASN A 172 -8.81 8.04 16.27
C ASN A 172 -10.19 8.56 15.82
N SER A 173 -10.71 9.61 16.46
CA SER A 173 -12.05 10.15 16.17
C SER A 173 -12.03 11.30 15.16
N HIS A 174 -10.87 11.87 14.84
CA HIS A 174 -10.71 13.04 13.97
C HIS A 174 -9.83 12.74 12.75
N LEU A 175 -9.96 11.51 12.22
CA LEU A 175 -9.30 11.08 10.98
C LEU A 175 -9.88 11.85 9.78
N LEU A 176 -9.00 12.38 8.94
CA LEU A 176 -9.37 13.11 7.73
C LEU A 176 -9.14 12.27 6.48
N GLN A 177 -7.93 11.70 6.37
CA GLN A 177 -7.47 10.97 5.20
C GLN A 177 -6.34 10.01 5.59
N VAL A 178 -6.11 9.00 4.75
CA VAL A 178 -5.01 8.05 4.90
C VAL A 178 -4.15 8.00 3.64
N PHE A 179 -2.84 7.96 3.87
CA PHE A 179 -1.81 7.76 2.88
C PHE A 179 -1.30 6.33 3.02
N THR A 180 -1.59 5.52 2.01
CA THR A 180 -1.18 4.12 1.95
C THR A 180 -0.19 3.91 0.81
N ALA A 181 0.31 2.69 0.65
CA ALA A 181 1.08 2.33 -0.54
C ALA A 181 0.27 2.53 -1.84
N GLU A 182 -1.06 2.46 -1.79
CA GLU A 182 -1.90 2.53 -2.99
C GLU A 182 -2.34 3.95 -3.38
N GLY A 183 -2.14 4.93 -2.49
CA GLY A 183 -2.59 6.29 -2.76
C GLY A 183 -3.11 7.01 -1.54
N LEU A 184 -3.62 8.21 -1.80
CA LEU A 184 -4.37 9.00 -0.84
C LEU A 184 -5.86 8.63 -0.91
N SER A 185 -6.50 8.51 0.24
CA SER A 185 -7.95 8.32 0.30
C SER A 185 -8.55 9.04 1.50
N GLY A 186 -9.68 9.72 1.28
CA GLY A 186 -10.51 10.22 2.38
C GLY A 186 -11.10 9.04 3.17
N ILE A 187 -11.30 9.24 4.47
CA ILE A 187 -11.90 8.22 5.36
C ILE A 187 -13.35 8.60 5.65
N ALA A 188 -14.26 7.61 5.57
CA ALA A 188 -15.64 7.71 6.01
C ALA A 188 -15.74 7.58 7.55
N PRO A 189 -16.84 8.03 8.19
CA PRO A 189 -17.04 7.89 9.64
C PRO A 189 -16.95 6.46 10.18
N ASP A 190 -17.13 5.44 9.35
CA ASP A 190 -16.98 4.03 9.71
C ASP A 190 -15.55 3.49 9.52
N GLY A 191 -14.58 4.36 9.21
CA GLY A 191 -13.15 4.03 9.10
C GLY A 191 -12.73 3.48 7.74
N LEU A 192 -13.67 3.27 6.80
CA LEU A 192 -13.38 2.74 5.47
C LEU A 192 -13.14 3.89 4.46
N ARG A 193 -12.45 3.59 3.34
CA ARG A 193 -12.12 4.58 2.30
C ARG A 193 -13.38 5.12 1.61
N ASN A 194 -13.45 6.43 1.42
CA ASN A 194 -14.54 7.07 0.66
C ASN A 194 -14.47 6.68 -0.82
N LEU A 195 -15.64 6.46 -1.41
CA LEU A 195 -15.76 6.32 -2.86
C LEU A 195 -15.92 7.72 -3.48
N GLU A 196 -15.27 7.93 -4.61
CA GLU A 196 -15.32 9.19 -5.34
C GLU A 196 -16.57 9.27 -6.25
N PRO A 197 -16.96 10.46 -6.75
CA PRO A 197 -17.96 10.52 -7.80
C PRO A 197 -17.50 9.77 -9.06
N HIS A 198 -18.35 8.92 -9.63
CA HIS A 198 -18.04 8.06 -10.79
C HIS A 198 -16.98 6.98 -10.51
N ASP A 199 -16.85 6.56 -9.25
CA ASP A 199 -16.01 5.43 -8.88
C ASP A 199 -16.48 4.10 -9.50
N VAL A 200 -15.64 3.06 -9.38
CA VAL A 200 -15.93 1.71 -9.87
C VAL A 200 -17.05 1.02 -9.10
N ALA A 201 -17.37 1.50 -7.89
CA ALA A 201 -18.49 1.04 -7.08
C ALA A 201 -19.33 2.25 -6.62
N ALA A 202 -20.63 2.03 -6.38
CA ALA A 202 -21.49 3.08 -5.83
C ALA A 202 -21.83 2.77 -4.36
N PRO A 203 -21.74 3.74 -3.42
CA PRO A 203 -21.99 3.50 -1.99
C PRO A 203 -23.34 2.84 -1.70
N ALA A 204 -24.39 3.18 -2.46
CA ALA A 204 -25.74 2.65 -2.31
C ALA A 204 -25.87 1.15 -2.62
N THR A 205 -24.85 0.53 -3.22
CA THR A 205 -24.87 -0.88 -3.61
C THR A 205 -24.40 -1.82 -2.51
N GLY A 206 -23.93 -1.31 -1.37
CA GLY A 206 -23.33 -2.13 -0.32
C GLY A 206 -21.93 -2.65 -0.68
N LEU A 207 -21.30 -2.14 -1.74
CA LEU A 207 -19.92 -2.46 -2.11
C LEU A 207 -18.99 -1.32 -1.70
N ARG A 208 -17.89 -1.66 -1.04
CA ARG A 208 -16.83 -0.72 -0.67
C ARG A 208 -15.45 -1.28 -0.98
N LEU A 209 -14.48 -0.38 -1.17
CA LEU A 209 -13.10 -0.73 -1.49
C LEU A 209 -12.25 -0.68 -0.21
N GLY A 210 -11.52 -1.77 0.04
CA GLY A 210 -10.55 -1.89 1.13
C GLY A 210 -9.13 -1.56 0.69
N ALA A 211 -8.15 -2.27 1.24
CA ALA A 211 -6.75 -2.15 0.83
C ALA A 211 -6.53 -2.63 -0.61
N GLY A 212 -5.44 -2.20 -1.25
CA GLY A 212 -5.05 -2.72 -2.57
C GLY A 212 -5.71 -2.05 -3.78
N TRP A 213 -6.54 -1.03 -3.57
CA TRP A 213 -7.13 -0.22 -4.63
C TRP A 213 -6.33 1.07 -4.83
N TYR A 214 -5.81 1.28 -6.04
CA TYR A 214 -5.15 2.52 -6.42
C TYR A 214 -6.18 3.65 -6.64
N GLU A 215 -5.68 4.88 -6.76
CA GLU A 215 -6.49 6.09 -7.03
C GLU A 215 -7.36 5.96 -8.30
N LEU A 216 -8.47 6.70 -8.32
CA LEU A 216 -9.39 6.72 -9.47
C LEU A 216 -8.71 7.39 -10.65
N GLU A 217 -8.61 6.68 -11.76
CA GLU A 217 -8.05 7.18 -13.01
C GLU A 217 -9.13 7.29 -14.08
N SER A 218 -8.86 8.12 -15.09
CA SER A 218 -9.72 8.24 -16.26
C SER A 218 -8.91 8.31 -17.54
N PHE A 219 -9.41 7.64 -18.58
CA PHE A 219 -8.83 7.68 -19.91
C PHE A 219 -9.93 7.52 -20.95
N GLN A 220 -9.93 8.38 -21.99
CA GLN A 220 -10.93 8.38 -23.05
C GLN A 220 -12.40 8.41 -22.56
N GLY A 221 -12.65 9.05 -21.41
CA GLY A 221 -13.99 9.18 -20.83
C GLY A 221 -14.46 8.00 -19.98
N GLU A 222 -13.66 6.93 -19.86
CA GLU A 222 -13.92 5.85 -18.92
C GLU A 222 -13.17 6.08 -17.61
N HIS A 223 -13.81 5.69 -16.50
CA HIS A 223 -13.24 5.72 -15.16
C HIS A 223 -12.89 4.30 -14.71
N TYR A 224 -11.72 4.13 -14.09
CA TYR A 224 -11.28 2.84 -13.60
C TYR A 224 -10.31 3.00 -12.43
N ARG A 225 -10.16 1.93 -11.65
CA ARG A 225 -9.10 1.79 -10.65
C ARG A 225 -8.20 0.63 -11.02
N TRP A 226 -6.91 0.83 -10.90
CA TRP A 226 -5.96 -0.28 -10.88
C TRP A 226 -6.04 -1.01 -9.54
N ILE A 227 -5.69 -2.29 -9.53
CA ILE A 227 -5.48 -3.05 -8.29
C ILE A 227 -4.00 -3.35 -8.06
N ALA A 228 -3.59 -3.34 -6.81
CA ALA A 228 -2.36 -3.97 -6.36
C ALA A 228 -2.47 -5.51 -6.54
N PRO A 229 -1.41 -6.30 -6.29
CA PRO A 229 -1.47 -7.75 -6.44
C PRO A 229 -2.60 -8.42 -5.66
N GLU A 230 -3.00 -7.82 -4.53
CA GLU A 230 -4.21 -8.16 -3.78
C GLU A 230 -5.02 -6.89 -3.54
N ALA A 231 -6.35 -6.98 -3.65
CA ALA A 231 -7.28 -5.90 -3.36
C ALA A 231 -8.52 -6.41 -2.62
N ASP A 232 -8.91 -5.73 -1.56
CA ASP A 232 -10.02 -6.12 -0.69
C ASP A 232 -11.32 -5.44 -1.15
N ILE A 233 -12.39 -6.23 -1.26
CA ILE A 233 -13.75 -5.78 -1.54
C ILE A 233 -14.59 -6.06 -0.31
N VAL A 234 -15.12 -5.01 0.31
CA VAL A 234 -16.08 -5.13 1.40
C VAL A 234 -17.47 -5.20 0.80
N CYS A 235 -18.14 -6.32 1.04
CA CYS A 235 -19.42 -6.68 0.45
C CYS A 235 -20.51 -6.69 1.52
N GLN A 236 -21.58 -5.96 1.28
CA GLN A 236 -22.88 -6.15 1.91
C GLN A 236 -23.83 -6.69 0.86
N LYS A 237 -24.03 -8.01 0.85
CA LYS A 237 -24.85 -8.69 -0.16
C LYS A 237 -26.32 -8.32 0.03
N PRO A 238 -27.06 -7.92 -1.02
CA PRO A 238 -28.50 -7.75 -0.95
C PRO A 238 -29.22 -9.07 -0.60
N ALA A 239 -30.43 -8.94 -0.05
CA ALA A 239 -31.31 -10.08 0.18
C ALA A 239 -31.77 -10.68 -1.17
N GLY A 240 -31.71 -12.01 -1.29
CA GLY A 240 -32.00 -12.74 -2.53
C GLY A 240 -30.75 -13.27 -3.24
N THR A 241 -30.95 -13.76 -4.46
CA THR A 241 -29.94 -14.43 -5.28
C THR A 241 -29.25 -13.42 -6.18
N PHE A 242 -28.04 -13.02 -5.78
CA PHE A 242 -27.22 -12.03 -6.48
C PHE A 242 -25.84 -12.59 -6.78
N ARG A 243 -25.25 -12.13 -7.89
CA ARG A 243 -23.85 -12.32 -8.23
C ARG A 243 -23.12 -10.98 -8.25
N LEU A 244 -21.83 -10.99 -7.91
CA LEU A 244 -20.98 -9.82 -8.06
C LEU A 244 -20.42 -9.80 -9.47
N ALA A 245 -20.82 -8.80 -10.26
CA ALA A 245 -20.31 -8.56 -11.60
C ALA A 245 -19.19 -7.52 -11.56
N MET A 246 -18.08 -7.82 -12.25
CA MET A 246 -16.91 -6.98 -12.33
C MET A 246 -16.54 -6.76 -13.80
N ASP A 247 -16.45 -5.52 -14.26
CA ASP A 247 -15.89 -5.19 -15.58
C ASP A 247 -14.40 -4.91 -15.41
N ILE A 248 -13.54 -5.71 -16.02
CA ILE A 248 -12.10 -5.70 -15.80
C ILE A 248 -11.32 -5.77 -17.11
N GLU A 249 -10.08 -5.33 -17.08
CA GLU A 249 -9.15 -5.47 -18.21
C GLU A 249 -7.72 -5.72 -17.74
N THR A 250 -7.03 -6.61 -18.45
CA THR A 250 -5.59 -6.83 -18.27
C THR A 250 -4.77 -5.62 -18.71
N GLY A 251 -3.89 -5.15 -17.84
CA GLY A 251 -3.04 -3.99 -18.08
C GLY A 251 -1.69 -4.32 -18.73
N PRO A 252 -0.83 -3.31 -18.93
CA PRO A 252 0.46 -3.46 -19.60
C PRO A 252 1.42 -4.38 -18.85
N SER A 253 1.35 -4.43 -17.50
CA SER A 253 2.22 -5.31 -16.72
C SER A 253 1.85 -6.79 -16.84
N ALA A 254 0.66 -7.12 -17.35
CA ALA A 254 0.27 -8.51 -17.60
C ALA A 254 1.11 -9.16 -18.70
N GLY A 255 1.60 -8.37 -19.67
CA GLY A 255 2.27 -8.88 -20.86
C GLY A 255 1.29 -9.51 -21.85
N ALA A 256 1.79 -10.46 -22.64
CA ALA A 256 0.97 -11.20 -23.62
C ALA A 256 0.14 -12.31 -22.98
N ASP A 257 0.56 -12.81 -21.82
CA ASP A 257 -0.05 -13.93 -21.14
C ASP A 257 -1.32 -13.51 -20.38
N PRO A 258 -2.32 -14.41 -20.24
CA PRO A 258 -3.49 -14.15 -19.42
C PRO A 258 -3.16 -13.90 -17.94
N VAL A 259 -3.94 -13.05 -17.29
CA VAL A 259 -3.90 -12.85 -15.83
C VAL A 259 -4.82 -13.86 -15.16
N THR A 260 -4.34 -14.53 -14.12
CA THR A 260 -5.21 -15.34 -13.26
C THR A 260 -5.80 -14.45 -12.17
N VAL A 261 -7.12 -14.33 -12.16
CA VAL A 261 -7.89 -13.62 -11.15
C VAL A 261 -8.41 -14.63 -10.14
N GLU A 262 -8.00 -14.49 -8.89
CA GLU A 262 -8.47 -15.33 -7.78
C GLU A 262 -9.35 -14.50 -6.84
N ILE A 263 -10.39 -15.14 -6.31
CA ILE A 263 -11.20 -14.63 -5.20
C ILE A 263 -10.89 -15.50 -4.00
N ALA A 264 -10.50 -14.88 -2.91
CA ALA A 264 -10.19 -15.55 -1.66
C ALA A 264 -10.98 -14.95 -0.49
N ASP A 265 -11.14 -15.72 0.58
CA ASP A 265 -11.63 -15.21 1.86
C ASP A 265 -10.52 -14.45 2.63
N THR A 266 -10.86 -13.91 3.80
CA THR A 266 -9.90 -13.18 4.66
C THR A 266 -8.84 -14.08 5.30
N ALA A 267 -9.07 -15.39 5.37
CA ALA A 267 -8.07 -16.38 5.78
C ALA A 267 -7.12 -16.76 4.63
N GLY A 268 -7.41 -16.30 3.41
CA GLY A 268 -6.63 -16.54 2.21
C GLY A 268 -6.99 -17.81 1.45
N HIS A 269 -8.05 -18.53 1.86
CA HIS A 269 -8.53 -19.70 1.14
C HIS A 269 -9.12 -19.30 -0.20
N LEU A 270 -8.76 -20.03 -1.24
CA LEU A 270 -9.26 -19.80 -2.59
C LEU A 270 -10.74 -20.21 -2.68
N LEU A 271 -11.58 -19.25 -3.07
CA LEU A 271 -13.01 -19.44 -3.26
C LEU A 271 -13.33 -19.72 -4.73
N ALA A 272 -12.74 -18.96 -5.65
CA ALA A 272 -12.88 -19.16 -7.09
C ALA A 272 -11.68 -18.55 -7.84
N ALA A 273 -11.40 -19.01 -9.06
CA ALA A 273 -10.32 -18.48 -9.88
C ALA A 273 -10.68 -18.54 -11.37
N GLU A 274 -10.25 -17.54 -12.14
CA GLU A 274 -10.43 -17.50 -13.59
C GLU A 274 -9.26 -16.86 -14.31
N SER A 275 -9.07 -17.24 -15.58
CA SER A 275 -8.05 -16.67 -16.44
C SER A 275 -8.66 -15.65 -17.38
N VAL A 276 -8.10 -14.44 -17.41
CA VAL A 276 -8.62 -13.30 -18.19
C VAL A 276 -7.54 -12.70 -19.08
N GLN A 277 -7.95 -12.25 -20.26
CA GLN A 277 -7.09 -11.59 -21.23
C GLN A 277 -7.90 -10.55 -22.00
N GLY A 278 -7.41 -9.32 -22.05
CA GLY A 278 -8.18 -8.18 -22.56
C GLY A 278 -9.34 -7.81 -21.64
N ARG A 279 -10.37 -7.16 -22.19
CA ARG A 279 -11.54 -6.73 -21.42
C ARG A 279 -12.54 -7.86 -21.24
N CYS A 280 -12.89 -8.14 -19.99
CA CYS A 280 -13.78 -9.22 -19.59
C CYS A 280 -14.78 -8.74 -18.54
N LYS A 281 -15.98 -9.31 -18.57
CA LYS A 281 -16.93 -9.28 -17.46
C LYS A 281 -16.74 -10.55 -16.63
N LEU A 282 -16.30 -10.38 -15.38
CA LEU A 282 -16.26 -11.45 -14.40
C LEU A 282 -17.56 -11.51 -13.60
N LEU A 283 -18.09 -12.71 -13.40
CA LEU A 283 -19.34 -12.98 -12.73
C LEU A 283 -19.09 -13.95 -11.58
N LEU A 284 -19.07 -13.43 -10.35
CA LEU A 284 -18.86 -14.20 -9.14
C LEU A 284 -20.20 -14.57 -8.50
N TYR A 285 -20.53 -15.86 -8.52
CA TYR A 285 -21.71 -16.42 -7.88
C TYR A 285 -21.40 -16.65 -6.40
N VAL A 286 -22.10 -15.90 -5.54
CA VAL A 286 -21.88 -15.87 -4.09
C VAL A 286 -22.91 -16.77 -3.41
N PRO A 287 -22.52 -17.78 -2.60
CA PRO A 287 -23.47 -18.67 -1.94
C PRO A 287 -24.49 -17.92 -1.07
N GLU A 288 -25.72 -18.42 -0.96
CA GLU A 288 -26.80 -17.70 -0.25
C GLU A 288 -26.51 -17.44 1.23
N HIS A 289 -25.83 -18.39 1.89
CA HIS A 289 -25.40 -18.30 3.29
C HIS A 289 -24.19 -17.38 3.48
N SER A 290 -23.55 -16.93 2.40
CA SER A 290 -22.49 -15.92 2.46
C SER A 290 -23.15 -14.54 2.55
N GLY A 291 -23.23 -14.03 3.78
CA GLY A 291 -23.75 -12.69 4.08
C GLY A 291 -22.76 -11.57 3.75
N SER A 292 -22.76 -10.51 4.57
CA SER A 292 -21.77 -9.44 4.48
C SER A 292 -20.38 -9.94 4.89
N GLY A 293 -19.34 -9.53 4.17
CA GLY A 293 -17.96 -9.95 4.43
C GLY A 293 -16.96 -9.24 3.55
N MET A 294 -15.68 -9.62 3.68
CA MET A 294 -14.60 -9.09 2.85
C MET A 294 -14.08 -10.19 1.93
N LEU A 295 -14.00 -9.89 0.64
CA LEU A 295 -13.41 -10.76 -0.38
C LEU A 295 -12.10 -10.17 -0.84
N ARG A 296 -11.12 -11.02 -1.08
CA ARG A 296 -9.83 -10.61 -1.61
C ARG A 296 -9.70 -11.00 -3.06
N LEU A 297 -9.63 -10.00 -3.92
CA LEU A 297 -9.30 -10.12 -5.34
C LEU A 297 -7.78 -10.19 -5.50
N ARG A 298 -7.25 -11.26 -6.10
CA ARG A 298 -5.81 -11.38 -6.39
C ARG A 298 -5.58 -11.45 -7.89
N GLY A 299 -4.76 -10.54 -8.41
CA GLY A 299 -4.38 -10.49 -9.82
C GLY A 299 -2.98 -11.07 -10.05
N LYS A 300 -2.89 -12.33 -10.49
CA LYS A 300 -1.63 -13.00 -10.81
C LYS A 300 -1.30 -12.84 -12.30
N GLY A 301 -0.57 -11.78 -12.62
CA GLY A 301 0.02 -11.53 -13.94
C GLY A 301 1.54 -11.58 -13.91
N ALA A 302 2.19 -11.36 -15.06
CA ALA A 302 3.63 -11.36 -15.18
C ALA A 302 4.34 -10.26 -14.35
N GLY A 303 3.64 -9.16 -14.02
CA GLY A 303 4.21 -8.06 -13.23
C GLY A 303 5.35 -7.35 -13.95
N ILE A 304 5.21 -7.16 -15.27
CA ILE A 304 6.22 -6.52 -16.12
C ILE A 304 6.35 -5.04 -15.73
N PRO A 305 7.55 -4.57 -15.37
CA PRO A 305 7.76 -3.17 -14.98
C PRO A 305 7.47 -2.20 -16.13
N ILE A 306 6.95 -1.04 -15.77
CA ILE A 306 6.60 0.04 -16.70
C ILE A 306 7.68 1.13 -16.65
N THR A 307 7.96 1.76 -17.79
CA THR A 307 9.06 2.74 -17.90
C THR A 307 8.79 4.03 -17.13
N ARG A 308 7.52 4.46 -17.06
CA ARG A 308 7.10 5.77 -16.52
C ARG A 308 6.11 5.64 -15.35
N ASP A 309 5.94 4.44 -14.82
CA ASP A 309 5.14 4.19 -13.64
C ASP A 309 5.88 3.17 -12.74
N ALA A 310 5.90 3.44 -11.44
CA ALA A 310 6.54 2.53 -10.48
C ALA A 310 5.66 1.30 -10.18
N ARG A 311 4.34 1.37 -10.41
CA ARG A 311 3.37 0.31 -10.11
C ARG A 311 3.49 -0.87 -11.08
N MET A 312 2.92 -2.00 -10.67
CA MET A 312 2.68 -3.17 -11.53
C MET A 312 1.20 -3.21 -11.91
N LEU A 313 0.89 -2.70 -13.10
CA LEU A 313 -0.47 -2.49 -13.59
C LEU A 313 -0.97 -3.74 -14.33
N ASN A 314 -1.20 -4.83 -13.58
CA ASN A 314 -1.65 -6.11 -14.15
C ASN A 314 -3.14 -6.10 -14.51
N LEU A 315 -3.96 -5.42 -13.71
CA LEU A 315 -5.41 -5.46 -13.84
C LEU A 315 -6.04 -4.12 -13.42
N ARG A 316 -6.93 -3.60 -14.25
CA ARG A 316 -7.83 -2.49 -13.90
C ARG A 316 -9.28 -2.94 -13.89
N VAL A 317 -10.08 -2.26 -13.09
CA VAL A 317 -11.50 -2.51 -12.88
C VAL A 317 -12.27 -1.24 -13.23
N PHE A 318 -13.31 -1.37 -14.04
CA PHE A 318 -14.18 -0.28 -14.48
C PHE A 318 -15.49 -0.23 -13.69
N SER A 319 -15.99 -1.38 -13.26
CA SER A 319 -17.19 -1.44 -12.43
C SER A 319 -17.26 -2.67 -11.54
N LEU A 320 -17.89 -2.52 -10.38
CA LEU A 320 -18.29 -3.55 -9.43
C LEU A 320 -19.77 -3.32 -9.11
N ARG A 321 -20.62 -4.34 -9.32
CA ARG A 321 -22.06 -4.23 -9.03
C ARG A 321 -22.67 -5.58 -8.69
N TRP A 322 -23.71 -5.54 -7.87
CA TRP A 322 -24.60 -6.69 -7.72
C TRP A 322 -25.53 -6.81 -8.92
N GLU A 323 -25.62 -8.01 -9.48
CA GLU A 323 -26.61 -8.37 -10.50
C GLU A 323 -27.55 -9.43 -9.93
N HIS A 324 -28.85 -9.20 -10.07
CA HIS A 324 -29.85 -10.19 -9.71
C HIS A 324 -29.76 -11.38 -10.67
N VAL A 325 -29.79 -12.60 -10.13
CA VAL A 325 -29.71 -13.83 -10.91
C VAL A 325 -31.07 -14.52 -10.81
N PRO A 326 -31.81 -14.73 -11.91
CA PRO A 326 -32.96 -15.62 -11.92
C PRO A 326 -32.54 -17.02 -11.48
N GLU A 327 -33.32 -17.70 -10.63
CA GLU A 327 -32.96 -19.03 -10.10
C GLU A 327 -32.56 -20.03 -11.19
N ALA A 328 -33.19 -19.98 -12.37
CA ALA A 328 -32.89 -20.85 -13.51
C ALA A 328 -31.50 -20.62 -14.16
N SER A 329 -30.83 -19.51 -13.83
CA SER A 329 -29.52 -19.14 -14.36
C SER A 329 -28.37 -19.41 -13.38
N TRP A 330 -28.65 -19.98 -12.21
CA TRP A 330 -27.62 -20.45 -11.30
C TRP A 330 -26.94 -21.70 -11.86
N PRO A 331 -25.60 -21.83 -11.80
CA PRO A 331 -24.92 -23.05 -12.21
C PRO A 331 -25.24 -24.18 -11.21
N TYR A 332 -26.13 -25.10 -11.59
CA TYR A 332 -26.45 -26.29 -10.80
C TYR A 332 -25.52 -27.46 -11.14
N PRO A 333 -25.08 -28.27 -10.16
CA PRO A 333 -24.40 -29.53 -10.44
C PRO A 333 -25.38 -30.55 -11.05
N HIS A 334 -24.97 -31.24 -12.12
CA HIS A 334 -25.73 -32.36 -12.69
C HIS A 334 -25.20 -33.72 -12.17
N HIS A 335 -26.10 -34.67 -11.91
CA HIS A 335 -25.84 -35.95 -11.22
C HIS A 335 -24.61 -36.74 -11.72
N GLY A 336 -23.86 -37.32 -10.77
CA GLY A 336 -22.92 -38.42 -10.99
C GLY A 336 -21.47 -38.03 -11.25
N THR A 337 -21.20 -36.77 -11.60
CA THR A 337 -19.87 -36.15 -11.65
C THR A 337 -20.08 -34.63 -11.58
N ASP A 338 -19.28 -33.88 -10.81
CA ASP A 338 -19.46 -32.42 -10.66
C ASP A 338 -19.30 -31.69 -12.00
N ILE A 339 -20.38 -31.61 -12.78
CA ILE A 339 -20.45 -30.90 -14.05
C ILE A 339 -21.30 -29.66 -13.82
N ARG A 340 -20.73 -28.50 -14.11
CA ARG A 340 -21.44 -27.21 -14.05
C ARG A 340 -21.57 -26.62 -15.45
N LEU A 341 -22.79 -26.21 -15.82
CA LEU A 341 -23.10 -25.57 -17.09
C LEU A 341 -23.65 -24.17 -16.83
N SER A 342 -23.05 -23.15 -17.43
CA SER A 342 -23.64 -21.80 -17.52
C SER A 342 -23.83 -21.42 -18.99
N LEU A 343 -25.02 -20.91 -19.32
CA LEU A 343 -25.28 -20.22 -20.58
C LEU A 343 -25.19 -18.71 -20.34
N SER A 344 -24.27 -18.05 -21.04
CA SER A 344 -24.19 -16.60 -21.07
C SER A 344 -25.01 -16.01 -22.22
N GLU A 345 -25.46 -14.76 -22.07
CA GLU A 345 -26.17 -14.00 -23.12
C GLU A 345 -25.36 -13.85 -24.43
N SER A 346 -24.04 -14.10 -24.39
CA SER A 346 -23.12 -14.05 -25.53
C SER A 346 -22.96 -15.38 -26.28
N ARG A 347 -23.84 -16.37 -26.07
CA ARG A 347 -23.77 -17.73 -26.66
C ARG A 347 -22.49 -18.50 -26.30
N GLN A 348 -21.79 -18.14 -25.22
CA GLN A 348 -20.68 -18.93 -24.70
C GLN A 348 -21.19 -19.91 -23.65
N VAL A 349 -20.79 -21.18 -23.76
CA VAL A 349 -21.06 -22.21 -22.77
C VAL A 349 -19.77 -22.61 -22.09
N LYS A 350 -19.76 -22.54 -20.76
CA LYS A 350 -18.63 -22.97 -19.94
C LYS A 350 -18.99 -24.24 -19.20
N ILE A 351 -18.06 -25.20 -19.23
CA ILE A 351 -18.19 -26.50 -18.58
C ILE A 351 -17.02 -26.64 -17.61
N ALA A 352 -17.34 -26.69 -16.32
CA ALA A 352 -16.34 -26.96 -15.27
C ALA A 352 -16.55 -28.38 -14.73
N VAL A 353 -15.46 -29.14 -14.61
CA VAL A 353 -15.45 -30.50 -14.03
C VAL A 353 -14.46 -30.51 -12.86
N SER A 354 -14.95 -30.64 -11.62
CA SER A 354 -14.09 -30.81 -10.44
C SER A 354 -13.73 -32.28 -10.23
N GLN A 355 -12.44 -32.58 -10.02
CA GLN A 355 -11.99 -33.93 -9.68
C GLN A 355 -12.33 -34.26 -8.23
N GLY A 356 -13.53 -34.80 -8.01
CA GLY A 356 -13.83 -35.62 -6.84
C GLY A 356 -13.29 -37.05 -6.98
N SER A 357 -13.58 -37.91 -6.00
CA SER A 357 -13.07 -39.28 -5.85
C SER A 357 -13.47 -40.31 -6.94
N SER A 358 -14.13 -39.90 -8.03
CA SER A 358 -14.66 -40.78 -9.10
C SER A 358 -14.70 -40.05 -10.47
N PRO A 359 -14.91 -40.78 -11.58
CA PRO A 359 -13.90 -41.14 -12.59
C PRO A 359 -13.46 -40.01 -13.55
N LYS A 360 -12.36 -40.26 -14.28
CA LYS A 360 -11.81 -39.36 -15.33
C LYS A 360 -12.84 -39.10 -16.44
N LEU A 361 -13.01 -37.84 -16.83
CA LEU A 361 -13.69 -37.46 -18.08
C LEU A 361 -12.91 -38.03 -19.27
N GLU A 362 -13.53 -38.90 -20.06
CA GLU A 362 -12.90 -39.53 -21.23
C GLU A 362 -13.16 -38.74 -22.51
N SER A 363 -14.40 -38.27 -22.70
CA SER A 363 -14.78 -37.48 -23.86
C SER A 363 -15.94 -36.53 -23.56
N MET A 364 -15.98 -35.42 -24.30
CA MET A 364 -17.06 -34.43 -24.30
C MET A 364 -17.55 -34.26 -25.73
N GLU A 365 -18.84 -34.52 -25.96
CA GLU A 365 -19.52 -34.25 -27.22
C GLU A 365 -20.38 -33.00 -27.08
N VAL A 366 -20.22 -32.06 -28.00
CA VAL A 366 -21.09 -30.89 -28.13
C VAL A 366 -21.85 -30.98 -29.45
N ARG A 367 -23.18 -31.05 -29.38
CA ARG A 367 -24.10 -30.99 -30.50
C ARG A 367 -24.77 -29.63 -30.56
N LEU A 368 -24.90 -29.10 -31.76
CA LEU A 368 -25.37 -27.75 -32.03
C LEU A 368 -26.48 -27.84 -33.09
N GLY A 369 -27.74 -27.82 -32.64
CA GLY A 369 -28.89 -28.12 -33.49
C GLY A 369 -28.79 -29.52 -34.11
N ASP A 370 -29.10 -29.63 -35.41
CA ASP A 370 -28.97 -30.87 -36.19
C ASP A 370 -27.54 -31.13 -36.74
N SER A 371 -26.54 -30.39 -36.25
CA SER A 371 -25.16 -30.51 -36.72
C SER A 371 -24.46 -31.75 -36.16
N ALA A 372 -23.45 -32.26 -36.89
CA ALA A 372 -22.62 -33.35 -36.41
C ALA A 372 -21.95 -33.00 -35.06
N PRO A 373 -21.86 -33.95 -34.12
CA PRO A 373 -21.25 -33.71 -32.82
C PRO A 373 -19.78 -33.34 -32.95
N VAL A 374 -19.35 -32.29 -32.25
CA VAL A 374 -17.94 -31.98 -32.04
C VAL A 374 -17.45 -32.81 -30.86
N VAL A 375 -16.60 -33.80 -31.13
CA VAL A 375 -15.99 -34.66 -30.10
C VAL A 375 -14.69 -34.04 -29.62
N MET A 376 -14.61 -33.76 -28.33
CA MET A 376 -13.45 -33.18 -27.67
C MET A 376 -12.88 -34.24 -26.70
N SER A 377 -11.66 -34.69 -26.95
CA SER A 377 -10.95 -35.63 -26.07
C SER A 377 -10.27 -34.85 -24.93
N ALA A 378 -10.27 -35.43 -23.72
CA ALA A 378 -9.70 -34.80 -22.53
C ALA A 378 -8.16 -34.71 -22.60
N LEU A 379 -7.66 -33.62 -23.18
CA LEU A 379 -6.27 -33.15 -23.11
C LEU A 379 -6.25 -31.67 -22.70
N PRO A 380 -5.16 -31.14 -22.11
CA PRO A 380 -5.16 -29.92 -21.29
C PRO A 380 -5.20 -28.60 -22.10
N HIS A 381 -5.84 -28.60 -23.27
CA HIS A 381 -5.86 -27.45 -24.17
C HIS A 381 -7.26 -26.88 -24.36
N ARG A 382 -7.29 -25.54 -24.33
CA ARG A 382 -8.42 -24.65 -24.59
C ARG A 382 -8.91 -24.92 -26.02
N ASN A 383 -10.18 -25.26 -26.18
CA ASN A 383 -10.79 -25.49 -27.48
C ASN A 383 -11.85 -24.39 -27.70
N GLU A 384 -11.69 -23.61 -28.77
CA GLU A 384 -12.68 -22.62 -29.19
C GLU A 384 -13.47 -23.18 -30.38
N VAL A 385 -14.80 -23.03 -30.35
CA VAL A 385 -15.69 -23.42 -31.45
C VAL A 385 -16.45 -22.18 -31.89
N GLU A 386 -16.28 -21.76 -33.15
CA GLU A 386 -17.05 -20.66 -33.74
C GLU A 386 -18.49 -21.10 -34.01
N LEU A 387 -19.46 -20.35 -33.46
CA LEU A 387 -20.89 -20.61 -33.66
C LEU A 387 -21.43 -19.79 -34.84
N GLY A 388 -22.12 -20.46 -35.77
CA GLY A 388 -22.89 -19.79 -36.81
C GLY A 388 -24.12 -19.05 -36.25
N PRO A 389 -24.70 -18.11 -37.02
CA PRO A 389 -25.76 -17.22 -36.52
C PRO A 389 -27.10 -17.92 -36.17
N ALA A 390 -27.32 -19.18 -36.57
CA ALA A 390 -28.63 -19.86 -36.54
C ALA A 390 -28.77 -21.05 -35.55
N THR A 391 -27.93 -21.17 -34.54
CA THR A 391 -28.04 -22.25 -33.54
C THR A 391 -29.14 -21.97 -32.51
N SER A 392 -30.21 -22.76 -32.50
CA SER A 392 -31.36 -22.63 -31.58
C SER A 392 -31.37 -23.64 -30.42
N ALA A 393 -30.50 -24.66 -30.46
CA ALA A 393 -30.36 -25.65 -29.39
C ALA A 393 -28.92 -26.16 -29.30
N MET A 394 -28.42 -26.39 -28.08
CA MET A 394 -27.12 -26.99 -27.81
C MET A 394 -27.33 -28.18 -26.87
N GLU A 395 -26.85 -29.35 -27.27
CA GLU A 395 -26.89 -30.59 -26.49
C GLU A 395 -25.46 -30.99 -26.15
N ILE A 396 -25.15 -31.18 -24.87
CA ILE A 396 -23.80 -31.50 -24.39
C ILE A 396 -23.87 -32.88 -23.76
N LYS A 397 -23.08 -33.81 -24.29
CA LYS A 397 -22.98 -35.18 -23.77
C LYS A 397 -21.58 -35.40 -23.22
N LEU A 398 -21.50 -35.75 -21.94
CA LEU A 398 -20.25 -36.00 -21.25
C LEU A 398 -20.11 -37.50 -20.99
N THR A 399 -18.95 -38.06 -21.31
CA THR A 399 -18.65 -39.49 -21.12
C THR A 399 -17.51 -39.63 -20.11
N PHE A 400 -17.76 -40.36 -19.05
CA PHE A 400 -16.78 -40.67 -18.00
C PHE A 400 -16.38 -42.14 -18.07
N GLY A 401 -15.12 -42.43 -17.72
CA GLY A 401 -14.63 -43.81 -17.64
C GLY A 401 -15.36 -44.58 -16.54
N ALA A 402 -15.64 -45.86 -16.76
CA ALA A 402 -16.38 -46.68 -15.81
C ALA A 402 -15.59 -46.85 -14.50
N GLY A 403 -16.05 -46.19 -13.44
CA GLY A 403 -15.46 -46.31 -12.11
C GLY A 403 -16.22 -45.53 -11.04
N ALA A 404 -17.45 -45.93 -10.72
CA ALA A 404 -18.03 -45.86 -9.37
C ALA A 404 -19.42 -46.53 -9.30
N ASP A 405 -19.71 -47.11 -8.13
CA ASP A 405 -20.96 -47.74 -7.71
C ASP A 405 -22.20 -46.85 -7.93
N PRO A 406 -23.37 -47.43 -8.27
CA PRO A 406 -24.60 -46.67 -8.56
C PRO A 406 -25.33 -46.12 -7.32
N GLU A 407 -24.83 -46.36 -6.10
CA GLU A 407 -25.56 -46.08 -4.84
C GLU A 407 -25.01 -44.91 -4.02
N ALA A 408 -24.47 -43.86 -4.68
CA ALA A 408 -24.32 -42.57 -4.01
C ALA A 408 -25.70 -41.91 -3.87
N SER A 409 -26.21 -41.92 -2.65
CA SER A 409 -27.52 -41.42 -2.19
C SER A 409 -27.99 -40.12 -2.86
N ALA A 410 -29.26 -40.10 -3.27
CA ALA A 410 -29.99 -38.99 -3.86
C ALA A 410 -30.26 -37.78 -2.93
N ASP A 411 -29.57 -37.68 -1.79
CA ASP A 411 -29.83 -36.67 -0.76
C ASP A 411 -29.02 -35.37 -0.91
N ASP A 412 -28.18 -35.23 -1.95
CA ASP A 412 -27.36 -34.01 -2.16
C ASP A 412 -27.85 -33.12 -3.33
N ALA A 413 -29.00 -33.44 -3.91
CA ALA A 413 -29.60 -32.73 -5.06
C ALA A 413 -30.23 -31.36 -4.71
N GLY A 414 -29.87 -30.76 -3.57
CA GLY A 414 -30.51 -29.55 -3.04
C GLY A 414 -29.57 -28.51 -2.42
N GLN A 415 -28.24 -28.69 -2.47
CA GLN A 415 -27.33 -27.68 -1.94
C GLN A 415 -26.91 -26.67 -3.04
N PRO A 416 -27.20 -25.36 -2.89
CA PRO A 416 -26.68 -24.36 -3.80
C PRO A 416 -25.14 -24.34 -3.73
N ALA A 417 -24.50 -24.40 -4.91
CA ALA A 417 -23.06 -24.62 -5.03
C ALA A 417 -22.19 -23.59 -4.29
N SER A 418 -21.04 -24.10 -3.85
CA SER A 418 -19.75 -23.42 -3.67
C SER A 418 -19.56 -22.22 -4.60
N TRP A 419 -18.82 -21.21 -4.14
CA TRP A 419 -18.29 -20.11 -4.94
C TRP A 419 -17.90 -20.51 -6.37
N PHE A 420 -18.34 -19.72 -7.35
CA PHE A 420 -18.02 -19.94 -8.77
C PHE A 420 -17.76 -18.61 -9.47
N LEU A 421 -16.76 -18.58 -10.35
CA LEU A 421 -16.38 -17.40 -11.10
C LEU A 421 -16.44 -17.72 -12.59
N GLU A 422 -17.13 -16.88 -13.35
CA GLU A 422 -17.25 -16.98 -14.80
C GLU A 422 -16.64 -15.74 -15.45
N ALA A 423 -15.96 -15.93 -16.58
CA ALA A 423 -15.34 -14.85 -17.34
C ALA A 423 -15.94 -14.79 -18.75
N ILE A 424 -16.55 -13.65 -19.09
CA ILE A 424 -17.11 -13.39 -20.42
C ILE A 424 -16.24 -12.35 -21.10
N ARG A 425 -15.65 -12.67 -22.24
CA ARG A 425 -14.87 -11.69 -23.02
C ARG A 425 -15.82 -10.66 -23.63
N THR A 426 -15.55 -9.39 -23.39
CA THR A 426 -16.42 -8.26 -23.85
C THR A 426 -15.72 -7.35 -24.84
N GLY A 427 -14.39 -7.41 -24.96
CA GLY A 427 -13.63 -6.59 -25.89
C GLY A 427 -12.24 -7.15 -26.21
N GLN A 428 -11.55 -6.47 -27.14
CA GLN A 428 -10.14 -6.71 -27.42
C GLN A 428 -9.27 -6.03 -26.36
N SER A 429 -8.02 -6.49 -26.22
CA SER A 429 -7.04 -5.86 -25.34
C SER A 429 -6.66 -4.47 -25.85
N THR A 430 -6.55 -3.51 -24.94
CA THR A 430 -5.92 -2.21 -25.24
C THR A 430 -4.47 -2.41 -25.73
N ASP A 431 -4.08 -1.72 -26.80
CA ASP A 431 -2.67 -1.64 -27.22
C ASP A 431 -1.94 -0.61 -26.35
N TRP A 432 -1.11 -1.11 -25.44
CA TRP A 432 -0.37 -0.29 -24.50
C TRP A 432 0.91 0.34 -25.09
N SER A 433 1.37 -0.12 -26.25
CA SER A 433 2.69 0.22 -26.79
C SER A 433 2.87 1.71 -27.10
N ALA A 434 1.77 2.39 -27.44
CA ALA A 434 1.73 3.82 -27.74
C ALA A 434 1.34 4.69 -26.52
N THR A 435 1.14 4.10 -25.34
CA THR A 435 0.68 4.81 -24.14
C THR A 435 1.83 5.23 -23.23
N CYS A 436 1.57 6.13 -22.28
CA CYS A 436 2.55 6.50 -21.26
C CYS A 436 2.90 5.35 -20.29
N VAL A 437 2.13 4.25 -20.30
CA VAL A 437 2.31 3.07 -19.44
C VAL A 437 2.92 1.87 -20.18
N ALA A 438 3.65 2.11 -21.26
CA ALA A 438 4.37 1.07 -21.99
C ALA A 438 5.43 0.35 -21.10
N THR A 439 5.54 -0.96 -21.29
CA THR A 439 6.46 -1.83 -20.56
C THR A 439 7.91 -1.41 -20.77
N SER A 440 8.76 -1.59 -19.75
CA SER A 440 10.20 -1.32 -19.86
C SER A 440 10.85 -2.28 -20.85
N PRO A 441 11.66 -1.80 -21.82
CA PRO A 441 12.39 -2.67 -22.74
C PRO A 441 13.46 -3.52 -22.04
N PHE A 442 13.77 -3.22 -20.76
CA PHE A 442 14.71 -3.96 -19.94
C PHE A 442 14.04 -4.86 -18.90
N ALA A 443 12.71 -5.00 -18.93
CA ALA A 443 11.94 -5.72 -17.93
C ALA A 443 12.44 -7.16 -17.69
N SER A 444 12.82 -7.88 -18.75
CA SER A 444 13.34 -9.25 -18.67
C SER A 444 14.65 -9.39 -17.89
N PHE A 445 15.36 -8.28 -17.65
CA PHE A 445 16.59 -8.26 -16.85
C PHE A 445 16.37 -7.84 -15.39
N MET A 446 15.16 -7.39 -15.04
CA MET A 446 14.83 -6.92 -13.69
C MET A 446 14.39 -8.09 -12.81
N ARG A 447 15.25 -8.52 -11.87
CA ARG A 447 14.98 -9.70 -11.03
C ARG A 447 13.99 -9.48 -9.90
N HIS A 448 13.97 -8.26 -9.35
CA HIS A 448 13.15 -7.91 -8.18
C HIS A 448 12.46 -6.55 -8.38
N PRO A 449 11.60 -6.39 -9.38
CA PRO A 449 10.91 -5.14 -9.56
C PRO A 449 9.73 -5.08 -8.57
N ALA A 450 9.94 -4.46 -7.42
CA ALA A 450 8.90 -4.24 -6.42
C ALA A 450 8.29 -2.84 -6.54
N TYR A 451 7.00 -2.71 -6.26
CA TYR A 451 6.36 -1.44 -5.96
C TYR A 451 6.32 -1.27 -4.44
N LEU A 452 6.97 -0.23 -3.93
CA LEU A 452 7.18 0.00 -2.49
C LEU A 452 6.21 1.05 -1.94
N HIS A 453 5.94 1.00 -0.64
CA HIS A 453 5.22 2.03 0.08
C HIS A 453 6.09 3.30 0.24
N THR A 454 6.07 4.17 -0.77
CA THR A 454 6.83 5.43 -0.77
C THR A 454 6.01 6.69 -0.52
N ILE A 455 4.69 6.56 -0.44
CA ILE A 455 3.80 7.68 -0.15
C ILE A 455 4.03 8.12 1.32
N ALA A 456 4.15 9.44 1.54
CA ALA A 456 4.48 10.04 2.83
C ALA A 456 5.74 9.43 3.49
N ALA A 457 6.74 9.06 2.68
CA ALA A 457 7.89 8.30 3.15
C ALA A 457 8.64 8.96 4.32
N GLY A 458 8.78 10.28 4.30
CA GLY A 458 9.46 11.06 5.31
C GLY A 458 8.83 11.04 6.70
N ASP A 459 7.56 10.63 6.82
CA ASP A 459 6.84 10.65 8.10
C ASP A 459 7.16 9.43 8.98
N PHE A 460 7.64 8.32 8.40
CA PHE A 460 8.10 7.16 9.16
C PHE A 460 8.97 6.24 8.31
N THR A 461 10.28 6.21 8.54
CA THR A 461 11.19 5.22 7.93
C THR A 461 12.00 4.57 9.04
N MET A 462 11.93 3.25 9.20
CA MET A 462 12.67 2.54 10.25
C MET A 462 13.49 1.38 9.69
N LEU A 463 14.77 1.35 10.03
CA LEU A 463 15.74 0.31 9.67
C LEU A 463 16.61 0.00 10.89
N SER A 464 17.39 -1.09 10.84
CA SER A 464 18.49 -1.25 11.79
C SER A 464 19.50 -0.11 11.62
N ARG A 465 20.22 0.22 12.69
CA ARG A 465 21.26 1.24 12.64
C ARG A 465 22.36 0.87 11.63
N ASP A 466 22.74 -0.40 11.57
CA ASP A 466 23.80 -0.85 10.65
C ASP A 466 23.36 -0.73 9.19
N ASP A 467 22.08 -1.00 8.89
CA ASP A 467 21.53 -0.80 7.54
C ASP A 467 21.53 0.68 7.13
N TRP A 468 21.18 1.60 8.05
CA TRP A 468 21.30 3.04 7.82
C TRP A 468 22.73 3.47 7.47
N PHE A 469 23.71 2.91 8.18
CA PHE A 469 25.13 3.20 7.95
C PHE A 469 25.64 2.61 6.63
N HIS A 470 25.18 1.39 6.29
CA HIS A 470 25.49 0.75 5.01
C HIS A 470 24.98 1.59 3.82
N LEU A 471 23.76 2.12 3.94
CA LEU A 471 23.12 2.94 2.91
C LEU A 471 23.55 4.42 2.93
N ARG A 472 24.23 4.86 3.99
CA ARG A 472 24.72 6.24 4.20
C ARG A 472 23.60 7.29 4.25
N GLY A 473 22.49 6.93 4.87
CA GLY A 473 21.34 7.83 5.06
C GLY A 473 20.61 8.19 3.77
N TYR A 474 19.69 9.16 3.89
CA TYR A 474 18.98 9.74 2.75
C TYR A 474 19.95 10.44 1.78
N PRO A 475 19.61 10.56 0.48
CA PRO A 475 20.29 11.49 -0.41
C PRO A 475 20.28 12.92 0.17
N GLU A 476 21.45 13.57 0.23
CA GLU A 476 21.61 14.90 0.85
C GLU A 476 21.50 16.02 -0.19
N PHE A 477 20.40 16.03 -0.95
CA PHE A 477 20.15 17.09 -1.92
C PHE A 477 19.73 18.38 -1.21
N THR A 478 20.31 19.49 -1.67
CA THR A 478 20.02 20.86 -1.23
C THR A 478 18.85 21.48 -1.99
N THR A 479 18.01 20.63 -2.58
CA THR A 479 16.80 20.99 -3.33
C THR A 479 15.59 21.03 -2.42
N TRP A 480 14.44 21.43 -2.95
CA TRP A 480 13.19 21.23 -2.23
C TRP A 480 12.97 19.73 -1.98
N PRO A 481 12.59 19.30 -0.75
CA PRO A 481 12.71 17.90 -0.32
C PRO A 481 11.55 17.01 -0.77
N MET A 482 11.22 17.02 -2.06
CA MET A 482 10.22 16.12 -2.65
C MET A 482 10.90 14.83 -3.13
N HIS A 483 10.28 13.68 -2.85
CA HIS A 483 10.66 12.34 -3.35
C HIS A 483 12.02 11.80 -2.91
N ILE A 484 12.81 12.54 -2.12
CA ILE A 484 14.13 12.09 -1.65
C ILE A 484 14.00 10.85 -0.72
N ASP A 485 12.96 10.84 0.09
CA ASP A 485 12.57 9.75 0.97
C ASP A 485 12.12 8.51 0.19
N ALA A 486 11.28 8.69 -0.83
CA ALA A 486 10.87 7.64 -1.77
C ALA A 486 12.08 7.03 -2.49
N LEU A 487 13.00 7.87 -2.97
CA LEU A 487 14.23 7.46 -3.61
C LEU A 487 15.09 6.60 -2.67
N PHE A 488 15.19 6.98 -1.39
CA PHE A 488 15.87 6.19 -0.37
C PHE A 488 15.20 4.83 -0.14
N CYS A 489 13.87 4.73 -0.12
CA CYS A 489 13.18 3.44 0.03
C CYS A 489 13.58 2.44 -1.07
N TYR A 490 13.68 2.89 -2.32
CA TYR A 490 14.14 2.05 -3.42
C TYR A 490 15.64 1.74 -3.35
N ALA A 491 16.48 2.71 -2.93
CA ALA A 491 17.89 2.44 -2.67
C ALA A 491 18.07 1.38 -1.57
N ALA A 492 17.30 1.45 -0.49
CA ALA A 492 17.32 0.44 0.57
C ALA A 492 16.93 -0.95 0.05
N TYR A 493 15.82 -1.05 -0.69
CA TYR A 493 15.35 -2.32 -1.25
C TYR A 493 16.37 -2.96 -2.19
N HIS A 494 16.94 -2.18 -3.11
CA HIS A 494 17.97 -2.67 -4.02
C HIS A 494 19.35 -2.82 -3.36
N GLY A 495 19.54 -2.25 -2.17
CA GLY A 495 20.65 -2.56 -1.25
C GLY A 495 20.50 -3.89 -0.52
N GLY A 496 19.40 -4.61 -0.74
CA GLY A 496 19.15 -5.95 -0.18
C GLY A 496 18.08 -5.98 0.90
N LEU A 497 17.55 -4.83 1.34
CA LEU A 497 16.50 -4.80 2.36
C LEU A 497 15.16 -5.30 1.80
N ARG A 498 14.29 -5.77 2.70
CA ARG A 498 12.91 -6.12 2.38
C ARG A 498 11.94 -5.20 3.08
N GLU A 499 10.95 -4.71 2.33
CA GLU A 499 9.91 -3.87 2.90
C GLU A 499 8.99 -4.68 3.81
N VAL A 500 8.67 -4.11 4.97
CA VAL A 500 7.63 -4.57 5.87
C VAL A 500 6.70 -3.40 6.13
N VAL A 501 5.48 -3.46 5.61
CA VAL A 501 4.44 -2.48 5.94
C VAL A 501 3.76 -2.94 7.23
N LEU A 502 3.91 -2.15 8.29
CA LEU A 502 3.19 -2.33 9.55
C LEU A 502 1.71 -2.03 9.29
N ARG A 503 0.86 -3.03 9.41
CA ARG A 503 -0.56 -2.95 9.10
C ARG A 503 -1.39 -2.57 10.34
N GLU A 504 -2.65 -2.22 10.09
CA GLU A 504 -3.67 -2.08 11.13
C GLU A 504 -3.63 -3.22 12.17
N PRO A 505 -3.81 -2.92 13.47
CA PRO A 505 -4.19 -1.63 14.05
C PRO A 505 -3.02 -0.63 14.28
N MET A 506 -1.80 -0.92 13.82
CA MET A 506 -0.68 0.01 13.99
C MET A 506 -0.82 1.21 13.04
N ARG A 507 -0.79 2.41 13.62
CA ARG A 507 -0.91 3.69 12.90
C ARG A 507 0.14 4.71 13.35
N ILE A 508 0.48 5.61 12.43
CA ILE A 508 0.97 6.95 12.76
C ILE A 508 -0.11 7.98 12.43
N PHE A 509 -0.27 8.95 13.32
CA PHE A 509 -1.15 10.10 13.13
C PHE A 509 -0.30 11.34 12.85
N HIS A 510 -0.50 11.96 11.71
CA HIS A 510 0.13 13.23 11.36
C HIS A 510 -0.85 14.36 11.67
N ILE A 511 -0.47 15.24 12.60
CA ILE A 511 -1.29 16.39 12.97
C ILE A 511 -1.18 17.44 11.86
N GLN A 512 -2.30 17.74 11.20
CA GLN A 512 -2.31 18.62 10.04
C GLN A 512 -1.76 20.02 10.36
N HIS A 513 -1.05 20.60 9.39
CA HIS A 513 -0.59 21.98 9.46
C HIS A 513 -1.78 22.96 9.41
N LEU A 514 -1.61 24.15 9.97
CA LEU A 514 -2.48 25.28 9.64
C LEU A 514 -2.34 25.62 8.14
N SER A 515 -3.41 26.14 7.55
CA SER A 515 -3.55 26.30 6.11
C SER A 515 -2.32 26.97 5.46
N GLY A 516 -1.84 26.35 4.38
CA GLY A 516 -0.77 26.87 3.53
C GLY A 516 0.66 26.46 3.89
N ALA A 517 0.95 25.87 5.05
CA ALA A 517 2.33 25.59 5.45
C ALA A 517 2.83 24.16 5.18
N GLY A 518 1.95 23.19 4.88
CA GLY A 518 2.26 21.82 4.45
C GLY A 518 1.78 21.49 3.04
N TRP A 519 1.92 20.22 2.63
CA TRP A 519 1.17 19.72 1.47
C TRP A 519 -0.18 19.17 1.93
N THR A 520 -1.25 19.68 1.34
CA THR A 520 -2.57 19.05 1.30
C THR A 520 -3.03 19.10 -0.17
N PRO A 521 -3.96 18.23 -0.59
CA PRO A 521 -4.50 18.29 -1.94
C PRO A 521 -5.04 19.68 -2.30
N GLU A 522 -5.77 20.33 -1.39
CA GLU A 522 -6.38 21.65 -1.56
C GLU A 522 -5.33 22.77 -1.61
N GLY A 523 -4.22 22.59 -0.89
CA GLY A 523 -3.11 23.54 -0.80
C GLY A 523 -2.02 23.37 -1.87
N GLU A 524 -2.11 22.35 -2.73
CA GLU A 524 -1.03 21.98 -3.63
C GLU A 524 -0.66 23.09 -4.61
N GLN A 525 -1.64 23.74 -5.24
CA GLN A 525 -1.37 24.81 -6.20
C GLN A 525 -0.64 25.99 -5.54
N ALA A 526 -1.09 26.41 -4.36
CA ALA A 526 -0.48 27.49 -3.60
C ALA A 526 0.94 27.11 -3.13
N ARG A 527 1.14 25.87 -2.67
CA ARG A 527 2.46 25.32 -2.35
C ARG A 527 3.38 25.36 -3.58
N ASN A 528 2.93 24.85 -4.71
CA ASN A 528 3.71 24.78 -5.95
C ASN A 528 4.08 26.19 -6.47
N ALA A 529 3.16 27.16 -6.36
CA ALA A 529 3.45 28.55 -6.67
C ALA A 529 4.54 29.14 -5.76
N ARG A 530 4.47 28.89 -4.44
CA ARG A 530 5.48 29.33 -3.48
C ARG A 530 6.84 28.66 -3.68
N VAL A 531 6.87 27.37 -4.01
CA VAL A 531 8.14 26.67 -4.31
C VAL A 531 8.76 27.25 -5.58
N ARG A 532 7.97 27.46 -6.64
CA ARG A 532 8.44 28.10 -7.87
C ARG A 532 8.96 29.51 -7.64
N SER A 533 8.28 30.32 -6.82
CA SER A 533 8.72 31.69 -6.54
C SER A 533 10.05 31.76 -5.79
N LYS A 534 10.47 30.68 -5.14
CA LYS A 534 11.75 30.58 -4.44
C LYS A 534 12.93 30.24 -5.37
N GLY A 535 12.66 29.84 -6.62
CA GLY A 535 13.70 29.51 -7.59
C GLY A 535 14.52 28.25 -7.28
N VAL A 536 14.09 27.43 -6.31
CA VAL A 536 14.78 26.19 -5.94
C VAL A 536 14.20 25.02 -6.73
N SER A 537 15.08 24.18 -7.28
CA SER A 537 14.66 22.96 -7.98
C SER A 537 14.02 21.95 -7.04
N GLN A 538 13.17 21.08 -7.61
CA GLN A 538 12.62 19.91 -6.94
C GLN A 538 12.72 18.73 -7.91
N MET A 539 12.95 17.52 -7.39
CA MET A 539 12.90 16.31 -8.20
C MET A 539 11.46 16.12 -8.69
N PRO A 540 11.20 16.08 -10.01
CA PRO A 540 9.89 15.69 -10.51
C PRO A 540 9.68 14.19 -10.34
N PHE A 541 8.42 13.76 -10.23
CA PHE A 541 8.09 12.34 -10.11
C PHE A 541 8.64 11.49 -11.26
N SER A 542 8.70 12.04 -12.48
CA SER A 542 9.28 11.36 -13.64
C SER A 542 10.78 11.04 -13.46
N GLU A 543 11.53 11.89 -12.76
CA GLU A 543 12.94 11.65 -12.44
C GLU A 543 13.07 10.56 -11.36
N LEU A 544 12.20 10.55 -10.34
CA LEU A 544 12.14 9.46 -9.37
C LEU A 544 11.93 8.11 -10.07
N VAL A 545 10.98 8.03 -11.01
CA VAL A 545 10.70 6.78 -11.75
C VAL A 545 11.90 6.35 -12.60
N GLN A 546 12.64 7.27 -13.20
CA GLN A 546 13.88 6.94 -13.93
C GLN A 546 14.92 6.33 -12.99
N TRP A 547 15.10 6.88 -11.79
CA TRP A 547 16.00 6.29 -10.80
C TRP A 547 15.55 4.90 -10.34
N ILE A 548 14.23 4.69 -10.18
CA ILE A 548 13.66 3.37 -9.88
C ILE A 548 13.97 2.38 -11.00
N ASP A 549 13.76 2.75 -12.28
CA ASP A 549 14.07 1.89 -13.43
C ASP A 549 15.56 1.51 -13.46
N VAL A 550 16.46 2.46 -13.22
CA VAL A 550 17.91 2.21 -13.11
C VAL A 550 18.22 1.21 -12.00
N MET A 551 17.72 1.43 -10.77
CA MET A 551 17.99 0.51 -9.66
C MET A 551 17.40 -0.88 -9.89
N ARG A 552 16.22 -0.98 -10.52
CA ARG A 552 15.61 -2.26 -10.92
C ARG A 552 16.44 -2.98 -11.97
N ARG A 553 16.94 -2.25 -12.98
CA ARG A 553 17.74 -2.81 -14.09
C ARG A 553 19.07 -3.38 -13.61
N PHE A 554 19.76 -2.67 -12.73
CA PHE A 554 21.06 -3.11 -12.20
C PHE A 554 20.93 -3.98 -10.95
N ASN A 555 19.73 -4.04 -10.35
CA ASN A 555 19.47 -4.67 -9.06
C ASN A 555 20.51 -4.27 -8.01
N ALA A 556 20.76 -2.96 -7.92
CA ALA A 556 21.79 -2.37 -7.08
C ALA A 556 21.30 -1.04 -6.50
N PRO A 557 21.69 -0.70 -5.26
CA PRO A 557 21.33 0.58 -4.67
C PRO A 557 22.11 1.70 -5.36
N PHE A 558 21.51 2.88 -5.45
CA PHE A 558 22.29 4.09 -5.70
C PHE A 558 22.63 4.75 -4.36
N ILE A 559 23.93 4.80 -4.03
CA ILE A 559 24.43 5.44 -2.81
C ILE A 559 24.94 6.84 -3.17
N PHE A 560 24.25 7.87 -2.69
CA PHE A 560 24.46 9.26 -3.14
C PHE A 560 25.58 10.01 -2.40
N ARG A 561 26.12 9.47 -1.30
CA ARG A 561 27.10 10.16 -0.46
C ARG A 561 28.31 9.30 -0.11
N GLY A 562 29.42 10.00 0.18
CA GLY A 562 30.65 9.42 0.72
C GLY A 562 30.60 9.19 2.23
N GLU A 563 31.76 9.01 2.84
CA GLU A 563 31.87 8.67 4.28
C GLU A 563 31.44 9.80 5.23
N SER A 564 31.42 11.04 4.75
CA SER A 564 31.06 12.25 5.52
C SER A 564 29.55 12.56 5.59
N TRP A 565 28.68 11.66 5.12
CA TRP A 565 27.22 11.80 5.23
C TRP A 565 26.79 12.12 6.67
N GLY A 566 25.70 12.87 6.84
CA GLY A 566 25.18 13.28 8.15
C GLY A 566 26.11 14.21 8.92
N LEU A 567 26.88 15.04 8.21
CA LEU A 567 27.93 15.90 8.77
C LEU A 567 28.89 15.09 9.66
N GLY A 568 29.38 13.98 9.11
CA GLY A 568 30.27 13.07 9.83
C GLY A 568 31.66 13.63 10.11
N ASP A 569 32.04 14.67 9.37
CA ASP A 569 33.28 15.43 9.47
C ASP A 569 33.18 16.64 10.42
N VAL A 570 32.01 16.90 11.00
CA VAL A 570 31.77 18.06 11.86
C VAL A 570 31.43 17.62 13.29
N THR A 571 32.19 18.14 14.26
CA THR A 571 31.84 18.04 15.67
C THR A 571 30.69 18.99 15.98
N LEU A 572 29.55 18.45 16.40
CA LEU A 572 28.36 19.22 16.73
C LEU A 572 28.11 19.19 18.24
N PRO A 573 27.63 20.30 18.85
CA PRO A 573 27.21 20.30 20.25
C PRO A 573 26.07 19.32 20.48
N GLU A 574 26.20 18.51 21.54
CA GLU A 574 25.16 17.57 21.96
C GLU A 574 24.80 17.80 23.42
N THR A 575 23.50 17.84 23.73
CA THR A 575 23.02 18.07 25.10
C THR A 575 21.85 17.13 25.42
N SER A 576 21.88 16.51 26.60
CA SER A 576 20.78 15.69 27.10
C SER A 576 19.88 16.53 28.00
N VAL A 577 18.55 16.37 27.88
CA VAL A 577 17.57 17.11 28.70
C VAL A 577 17.78 16.82 30.19
N ALA A 578 18.19 15.60 30.54
CA ALA A 578 18.49 15.22 31.93
C ALA A 578 19.75 15.90 32.50
N ALA A 579 20.72 16.26 31.65
CA ALA A 579 22.01 16.84 32.07
C ALA A 579 21.93 18.35 32.41
N ARG A 580 20.82 19.02 32.09
CA ARG A 580 20.61 20.45 32.35
C ARG A 580 19.84 20.73 33.64
N ARG A 581 19.45 19.68 34.37
CA ARG A 581 18.70 19.77 35.63
C ARG A 581 19.61 19.84 36.84
#